data_AF-A0A7X1FZT1-F1
#
_entry.id   AF-A0A7X1FZT1-F1
#
_cell.length_a   1.000
_cell.length_b   1.000
_cell.length_c   1.000
_cell.angle_alpha   90.00
_cell.angle_beta   90.00
_cell.angle_gamma   90.00
#
_symmetry.space_group_name_H-M   'P 1'
#
loop_
_entity.id
_entity.type
_entity.pdbx_description
1 polymer ?
#
loop_
_entity_poly.entity_id
_entity_poly.type
_entity_poly.pdbx_seq_one_letter_code
_entity_poly.pdbx_strand_id
1 'polypeptide(L)' 'MAAPPSPCTRVCRIESRTGWCLGCRRTLAEIADWAMMTPAQQRALLADLARRR' A
#
# COMPACT_ATOMS: atom_id res chain seq x y z
N MET A 1 -7.82 16.33 -9.15
CA MET A 1 -6.62 15.46 -9.08
C MET A 1 -7.05 14.00 -9.07
N ALA A 2 -6.51 13.18 -9.97
CA ALA A 2 -6.77 11.73 -9.94
C ALA A 2 -6.07 11.06 -8.75
N ALA A 3 -6.70 10.02 -8.21
CA ALA A 3 -6.06 9.07 -7.30
C ALA A 3 -4.94 8.34 -8.04
N PRO A 4 -3.74 8.19 -7.46
CA PRO A 4 -2.70 7.36 -8.06
C PRO A 4 -3.16 5.89 -8.17
N PRO A 5 -2.63 5.14 -9.15
CA PRO A 5 -2.95 3.72 -9.29
C PRO A 5 -2.52 2.94 -8.04
N SER A 6 -3.30 1.91 -7.71
CA SER A 6 -2.97 1.01 -6.60
C SER A 6 -1.69 0.21 -6.93
N PRO A 7 -0.74 0.05 -5.99
CA PRO A 7 0.48 -0.73 -6.18
C PRO A 7 0.24 -2.25 -6.03
N CYS A 8 -1.03 -2.69 -6.05
CA CYS A 8 -1.40 -4.08 -5.83
C CYS A 8 -0.99 -4.97 -7.01
N THR A 9 -0.17 -5.99 -6.73
CA THR A 9 0.25 -6.99 -7.72
C THR A 9 -0.69 -8.21 -7.77
N ARG A 10 -1.87 -8.13 -7.14
CA ARG A 10 -2.83 -9.23 -6.92
C ARG A 10 -2.32 -10.38 -6.07
N VAL A 11 -1.12 -10.25 -5.50
CA VAL A 11 -0.61 -11.14 -4.45
C VAL A 11 -1.20 -10.66 -3.12
N CYS A 12 -2.11 -11.43 -2.54
CA CYS A 12 -2.67 -11.16 -1.20
C CYS A 12 -2.09 -12.13 -0.19
N ARG A 13 -0.79 -12.01 0.08
CA ARG A 13 -0.11 -12.82 1.10
C ARG A 13 0.66 -11.89 2.03
N ILE A 14 0.29 -11.89 3.30
CA ILE A 14 0.95 -11.09 4.34
C ILE A 14 2.09 -11.92 4.93
N GLU A 15 3.27 -11.33 5.02
CA GLU A 15 4.39 -11.88 5.78
C GLU A 15 4.09 -11.75 7.28
N SER A 16 4.09 -12.87 7.99
CA SER A 16 3.76 -12.92 9.42
C SER A 16 4.78 -12.22 10.34
N ARG A 17 6.01 -12.03 9.87
CA ARG A 17 7.08 -11.36 10.63
C ARG A 17 7.00 -9.84 10.58
N THR A 18 6.77 -9.27 9.40
CA THR A 18 6.74 -7.80 9.18
C THR A 18 5.31 -7.24 9.16
N GLY A 19 4.32 -8.09 8.93
CA GLY A 19 2.93 -7.66 8.70
C GLY A 19 2.71 -7.02 7.32
N TRP A 20 3.65 -7.20 6.39
CA TRP A 20 3.58 -6.60 5.06
C TRP A 20 3.11 -7.58 3.99
N CYS A 21 2.39 -7.09 3.01
CA CYS A 21 2.05 -7.86 1.83
C CYS A 21 3.31 -8.17 1.00
N LEU A 22 3.55 -9.45 0.70
CA LEU A 22 4.70 -9.88 -0.12
C LEU A 22 4.68 -9.29 -1.55
N GLY A 23 3.52 -8.85 -2.03
CA GLY A 23 3.39 -8.22 -3.34
C GLY A 23 3.61 -6.71 -3.33
N CYS A 24 2.77 -5.99 -2.58
CA CYS A 24 2.75 -4.52 -2.58
C CYS A 24 3.42 -3.89 -1.35
N ARG A 25 3.89 -4.70 -0.39
CA ARG A 25 4.50 -4.31 0.89
C ARG A 25 3.70 -3.36 1.76
N ARG A 26 2.39 -3.35 1.52
CA ARG A 26 1.43 -2.65 2.36
C ARG A 26 1.04 -3.52 3.54
N THR A 27 0.74 -2.89 4.67
CA THR A 27 0.05 -3.56 5.78
C THR A 27 -1.43 -3.78 5.46
N LEU A 28 -2.09 -4.66 6.20
CA LEU A 28 -3.55 -4.84 6.09
C LEU A 28 -4.33 -3.55 6.36
N ALA A 29 -3.89 -2.75 7.34
CA ALA A 29 -4.48 -1.45 7.64
C ALA A 29 -4.36 -0.50 6.44
N GLU A 30 -3.16 -0.36 5.87
CA GLU A 30 -2.93 0.47 4.68
C GLU A 30 -3.76 0.02 3.45
N ILE A 31 -4.04 -1.29 3.33
CA ILE A 31 -4.90 -1.85 2.27
C ILE A 31 -6.37 -1.48 2.52
N ALA A 32 -6.85 -1.61 3.77
CA ALA A 32 -8.22 -1.27 4.15
C ALA A 32 -8.50 0.24 4.04
N ASP A 33 -7.55 1.07 4.48
CA ASP A 33 -7.65 2.52 4.47
C ASP A 33 -7.46 3.14 3.09
N TRP A 34 -6.87 2.41 2.12
CA TRP A 34 -6.53 2.96 0.81
C TRP A 34 -7.72 3.63 0.09
N ALA A 35 -8.91 3.03 0.18
CA ALA A 35 -10.12 3.59 -0.44
C ALA A 35 -10.63 4.87 0.25
N MET A 36 -10.29 5.05 1.53
CA MET A 36 -10.66 6.22 2.34
C MET A 36 -9.58 7.31 2.30
N MET A 37 -8.36 6.99 1.86
CA MET A 37 -7.27 7.94 1.72
C MET A 37 -7.51 8.95 0.60
N THR A 38 -7.21 10.22 0.89
CA THR A 38 -7.14 11.28 -0.12
C THR A 38 -6.02 11.00 -1.13
N PRO A 39 -6.08 11.54 -2.36
CA PRO A 39 -5.02 11.37 -3.35
C PRO A 39 -3.63 11.79 -2.85
N ALA A 40 -3.56 12.76 -1.94
CA ALA A 40 -2.31 13.20 -1.32
C ALA A 40 -1.75 12.14 -0.35
N GLN A 41 -2.59 11.59 0.53
CA GLN A 41 -2.21 10.49 1.43
C GLN A 41 -1.80 9.24 0.64
N GLN A 42 -2.54 8.92 -0.41
CA GLN A 42 -2.21 7.80 -1.29
C GLN A 42 -0.81 7.94 -1.90
N ARG A 43 -0.46 9.13 -2.41
CA ARG A 43 0.88 9.43 -2.95
C ARG A 43 1.97 9.36 -1.88
N ALA A 44 1.72 9.90 -0.68
CA ALA A 44 2.67 9.84 0.43
C ALA A 44 2.95 8.39 0.83
N LEU A 45 1.91 7.56 0.90
CA LEU A 45 2.04 6.14 1.19
C LEU A 45 2.80 5.40 0.08
N LEU A 46 2.54 5.69 -1.20
CA LEU A 46 3.31 5.11 -2.31
C LEU A 46 4.79 5.47 -2.23
N ALA A 47 5.13 6.72 -1.88
CA ALA A 47 6.51 7.14 -1.68
C ALA A 47 7.17 6.41 -0.51
N ASP A 48 6.41 6.11 0.54
CA ASP A 48 6.90 5.30 1.66
C ASP A 48 7.16 3.84 1.28
N LEU A 49 6.22 3.21 0.56
CA LEU A 49 6.38 1.85 0.04
C LEU A 49 7.57 1.71 -0.93
N ALA A 50 7.91 2.78 -1.65
CA ALA A 50 9.10 2.84 -2.49
C ALA A 50 10.40 2.84 -1.66
N ARG A 51 10.41 3.49 -0.49
CA ARG A 51 11.56 3.44 0.44
C ARG A 51 11.72 2.08 1.13
N ARG A 52 10.62 1.36 1.31
CA ARG A 52 10.63 -0.03 1.79
C ARG A 52 11.07 -1.02 0.67
N ARG A 53 11.48 -0.54 -0.53
CA ARG A 53 11.89 -1.36 -1.68
C ARG A 53 13.32 -1.80 -1.70
#